data_AF-A0A537UC76-F1
#
_entry.id   AF-A0A537UC76-F1
#
_cell.length_a   1.000
_cell.length_b   1.000
_cell.length_c   1.000
_cell.angle_alpha   90.00
_cell.angle_beta   90.00
_cell.angle_gamma   90.00
#
_symmetry.space_group_name_H-M   'P 1'
#
loop_
_entity.id
_entity.type
_entity.pdbx_description
1 polymer ?
#
loop_
_entity_poly.entity_id
_entity_poly.type
_entity_poly.pdbx_seq_one_letter_code
_entity_poly.pdbx_strand_id
1 'polypeptide(L)'
;MSAAVFITATGTNIGKTFVTAGLIRQISAVGGAIAAVKPIVSGFDPDAWHRSDPAVLLAALGRPAALGEVEAISPWRFKAPLSPDMASRREGRGIV
;
A
#
# COMPACT_ATOMS: atom_id res chain seq x y z
N MET A 1 9.70 -21.50 7.69
CA MET A 1 10.51 -20.26 7.62
C MET A 1 9.63 -19.15 7.06
N SER A 2 9.66 -17.97 7.66
CA SER A 2 9.05 -16.77 7.07
C SER A 2 10.12 -15.99 6.31
N ALA A 3 9.81 -15.54 5.09
CA ALA A 3 10.67 -14.66 4.29
C ALA A 3 10.00 -13.29 4.14
N ALA A 4 10.80 -12.23 4.09
CA ALA A 4 10.33 -10.87 3.83
C ALA A 4 10.91 -10.36 2.51
N VAL A 5 10.07 -9.72 1.69
CA VAL A 5 10.47 -9.13 0.41
C VAL A 5 10.15 -7.64 0.44
N PHE A 6 11.15 -6.81 0.16
CA PHE A 6 10.99 -5.36 0.04
C PHE A 6 10.99 -4.94 -1.43
N ILE A 7 9.88 -4.36 -1.90
CA ILE A 7 9.74 -3.88 -3.27
C ILE A 7 10.07 -2.38 -3.30
N THR A 8 11.21 -2.04 -3.90
CA THR A 8 11.68 -0.65 -4.07
C THR A 8 11.78 -0.27 -5.54
N ALA A 9 11.81 1.03 -5.81
CA ALA A 9 12.03 1.57 -7.15
C ALA A 9 12.43 3.06 -7.08
N THR A 10 13.02 3.58 -8.15
CA THR A 10 13.62 4.94 -8.20
C THR A 10 12.62 6.10 -8.27
N GLY A 11 11.32 5.83 -8.42
CA GLY A 11 10.29 6.86 -8.60
C GLY A 11 8.87 6.38 -8.29
N THR A 12 7.89 7.24 -8.53
CA THR A 12 6.44 6.97 -8.37
C THR A 12 5.83 6.45 -9.67
N ASN A 13 4.70 5.75 -9.60
CA ASN A 13 3.97 5.23 -10.77
C ASN A 13 4.75 4.33 -11.75
N ILE A 14 5.88 3.75 -11.33
CA ILE A 14 6.72 2.85 -12.14
C ILE A 14 6.44 1.35 -11.89
N GLY A 15 5.23 1.02 -11.45
CA GLY A 15 4.77 -0.38 -11.38
C GLY A 15 5.02 -1.14 -10.07
N LYS A 16 5.50 -0.50 -8.98
CA LYS A 16 5.68 -1.17 -7.67
C LYS A 16 4.41 -1.91 -7.21
N THR A 17 3.28 -1.22 -7.18
CA THR A 17 1.98 -1.78 -6.75
C THR A 17 1.56 -2.96 -7.63
N PHE A 18 1.77 -2.84 -8.95
CA PHE A 18 1.49 -3.90 -9.90
C PHE A 18 2.33 -5.16 -9.64
N VAL A 19 3.66 -5.00 -9.49
CA VAL A 19 4.58 -6.10 -9.19
C VAL A 19 4.24 -6.75 -7.86
N THR A 20 4.00 -5.96 -6.80
CA THR A 20 3.62 -6.49 -5.48
C THR A 20 2.30 -7.27 -5.55
N ALA A 21 1.29 -6.74 -6.23
CA ALA A 21 0.02 -7.44 -6.41
C ALA A 21 0.18 -8.76 -7.19
N GLY A 22 1.05 -8.79 -8.21
CA GLY A 22 1.38 -10.01 -8.95
C GLY A 22 2.04 -11.07 -8.07
N LEU A 23 3.02 -10.67 -7.25
CA LEU A 23 3.68 -11.57 -6.29
C LEU A 23 2.69 -12.15 -5.28
N ILE A 24 1.80 -11.31 -4.73
CA ILE A 24 0.75 -11.75 -3.82
C ILE A 24 -0.12 -12.82 -4.48
N ARG A 25 -0.64 -12.55 -5.68
CA ARG A 25 -1.50 -13.51 -6.39
C ARG A 25 -0.78 -14.82 -6.68
N GLN A 26 0.48 -14.76 -7.10
CA GLN A 26 1.26 -15.97 -7.41
C GLN A 26 1.51 -16.83 -6.18
N ILE A 27 1.88 -16.20 -5.05
CA ILE A 27 2.13 -16.92 -3.79
C ILE A 27 0.83 -17.53 -3.27
N SER A 28 -0.28 -16.77 -3.30
CA SER A 28 -1.59 -17.28 -2.93
C SER A 28 -2.04 -18.45 -3.82
N ALA A 29 -1.80 -18.38 -5.13
CA ALA A 29 -2.20 -19.41 -6.10
C ALA A 29 -1.50 -20.76 -5.86
N VAL A 30 -0.30 -20.76 -5.30
CA VAL A 30 0.42 -22.00 -4.92
C VAL A 30 0.14 -22.43 -3.47
N GLY A 31 -0.89 -21.87 -2.82
CA GLY A 31 -1.29 -22.18 -1.46
C GLY A 31 -0.40 -21.56 -0.37
N GLY A 32 0.43 -20.57 -0.74
CA GLY A 32 1.31 -19.88 0.19
C GLY A 32 0.57 -18.88 1.08
N ALA A 33 0.99 -18.78 2.34
CA ALA A 33 0.53 -17.72 3.24
C ALA A 33 1.30 -16.42 2.97
N ILE A 34 0.59 -15.31 2.78
CA ILE A 34 1.20 -14.00 2.52
C ILE A 34 0.42 -12.86 3.19
N ALA A 35 1.18 -11.88 3.68
CA ALA A 35 0.68 -10.59 4.10
C ALA A 35 1.43 -9.49 3.34
N ALA A 36 0.78 -8.35 3.13
CA ALA A 36 1.40 -7.20 2.48
C ALA A 36 0.96 -5.90 3.16
N VAL A 37 1.87 -4.92 3.17
CA VAL A 37 1.63 -3.57 3.68
C VAL A 37 2.11 -2.55 2.67
N LYS A 38 1.43 -1.41 2.62
CA LYS A 38 1.88 -0.20 1.94
C LYS A 38 1.89 0.90 3.00
N PRO A 39 2.88 0.93 3.90
CA PRO A 39 2.74 1.65 5.16
C PRO A 39 2.46 3.15 4.97
N ILE A 40 3.03 3.74 3.92
CA ILE A 40 2.89 5.16 3.61
C ILE A 40 2.29 5.37 2.23
N VAL A 41 1.25 6.21 2.16
CA VAL A 41 0.58 6.64 0.93
C VAL A 41 0.44 8.16 0.95
N SER A 42 0.94 8.84 -0.09
CA SER A 42 0.71 10.26 -0.33
C SER A 42 -0.23 10.46 -1.52
N GLY A 43 -0.90 11.60 -1.59
CA GLY A 43 -1.99 11.83 -2.56
C GLY A 43 -3.22 10.95 -2.30
N PHE A 44 -3.44 10.53 -1.05
CA PHE A 44 -4.58 9.70 -0.67
C PHE A 44 -5.86 10.53 -0.60
N ASP A 45 -6.86 10.12 -1.37
CA ASP A 45 -8.21 10.68 -1.35
C ASP A 45 -9.15 9.72 -0.58
N PRO A 46 -9.66 10.11 0.59
CA PRO A 46 -10.62 9.31 1.35
C PRO A 46 -11.91 9.00 0.61
N ASP A 47 -12.34 9.82 -0.35
CA ASP A 47 -13.57 9.58 -1.12
C ASP A 47 -13.31 8.63 -2.32
N ALA A 48 -12.05 8.56 -2.78
CA ALA A 48 -11.60 7.67 -3.84
C ALA A 48 -10.67 6.54 -3.33
N TRP A 49 -10.78 6.16 -2.06
CA TRP A 49 -9.90 5.18 -1.40
C TRP A 49 -9.79 3.85 -2.15
N HIS A 50 -10.86 3.43 -2.83
CA HIS A 50 -10.95 2.18 -3.59
C HIS A 50 -9.97 2.14 -4.78
N ARG A 51 -9.44 3.28 -5.22
CA ARG A 51 -8.44 3.39 -6.31
C ARG A 51 -7.00 3.45 -5.81
N SER A 52 -6.81 3.44 -4.49
CA SER A 52 -5.49 3.59 -3.88
C SER A 52 -4.63 2.33 -4.01
N ASP A 53 -3.31 2.50 -3.92
CA ASP A 53 -2.35 1.40 -3.85
C ASP A 53 -2.74 0.30 -2.84
N PRO A 54 -3.07 0.60 -1.56
CA PRO A 54 -3.48 -0.43 -0.62
C PRO A 54 -4.76 -1.17 -1.00
N ALA A 55 -5.73 -0.49 -1.62
CA ALA A 55 -6.94 -1.18 -2.10
C ALA A 55 -6.60 -2.24 -3.17
N VAL A 56 -5.65 -1.94 -4.06
CA VAL A 56 -5.14 -2.91 -5.05
C VAL A 56 -4.46 -4.10 -4.37
N LEU A 57 -3.68 -3.87 -3.31
CA LEU A 57 -3.02 -4.96 -2.57
C LEU A 57 -4.01 -5.81 -1.77
N LEU A 58 -5.02 -5.20 -1.15
CA LEU A 58 -6.08 -5.94 -0.45
C LEU A 58 -6.86 -6.83 -1.42
N ALA A 59 -7.20 -6.32 -2.60
CA ALA A 59 -7.83 -7.12 -3.64
C ALA A 59 -6.95 -8.31 -4.06
N ALA A 60 -5.64 -8.11 -4.20
CA ALA A 60 -4.70 -9.19 -4.50
C ALA A 60 -4.61 -10.23 -3.36
N LEU A 61 -4.73 -9.79 -2.10
CA LEU A 61 -4.79 -10.65 -0.92
C LEU A 61 -6.14 -11.38 -0.76
N GLY A 62 -7.15 -11.06 -1.58
CA GLY A 62 -8.52 -11.56 -1.39
C GLY A 62 -9.20 -11.02 -0.12
N ARG A 63 -8.74 -9.88 0.40
CA ARG A 63 -9.30 -9.24 1.59
C ARG A 63 -10.48 -8.33 1.25
N PRO A 64 -11.41 -8.08 2.20
CA PRO A 64 -12.56 -7.22 1.97
C PRO A 64 -12.16 -5.81 1.51
N ALA A 65 -12.95 -5.27 0.58
CA ALA A 65 -12.84 -3.87 0.18
C ALA A 65 -13.54 -2.99 1.22
N ALA A 66 -12.81 -2.63 2.28
CA ALA A 66 -13.28 -1.72 3.31
C ALA A 66 -12.22 -0.65 3.60
N LEU A 67 -12.64 0.59 3.87
CA LEU A 67 -11.71 1.65 4.23
C LEU A 67 -10.85 1.26 5.44
N GLY A 68 -11.44 0.68 6.49
CA GLY A 68 -10.69 0.21 7.66
C GLY A 68 -9.57 -0.79 7.34
N GLU A 69 -9.75 -1.64 6.32
CA GLU A 69 -8.71 -2.57 5.86
C GLU A 69 -7.56 -1.82 5.16
N VAL A 70 -7.90 -0.80 4.36
CA VAL A 70 -6.90 0.11 3.78
C VAL A 70 -6.14 0.82 4.88
N GLU A 71 -6.83 1.28 5.93
CA GLU A 71 -6.20 1.98 7.03
C GLU A 71 -5.24 1.09 7.83
N ALA A 72 -5.57 -0.19 7.97
CA ALA A 72 -4.76 -1.18 8.68
C ALA A 72 -3.44 -1.48 7.97
N ILE A 73 -3.43 -1.57 6.63
CA ILE A 73 -2.20 -1.89 5.87
C ILE A 73 -1.40 -0.65 5.44
N SER A 74 -1.97 0.54 5.62
CA SER A 74 -1.38 1.82 5.25
C SER A 74 -1.61 2.87 6.33
N PRO A 75 -1.10 2.74 7.56
CA PRO A 75 -1.40 3.64 8.68
C PRO A 75 -1.07 5.12 8.42
N TRP A 76 -0.07 5.43 7.59
CA TRP A 76 0.30 6.81 7.23
C TRP A 76 -0.23 7.18 5.85
N ARG A 77 -1.37 7.87 5.85
CA ARG A 77 -2.04 8.37 4.63
C ARG A 77 -2.02 9.89 4.64
N PHE A 78 -1.53 10.50 3.58
CA PHE A 78 -1.44 11.94 3.41
C PHE A 78 -2.22 12.38 2.19
N LYS A 79 -3.00 13.46 2.29
CA LYS A 79 -3.71 14.10 1.18
C LYS A 79 -2.76 14.80 0.21
N ALA A 80 -1.67 15.38 0.71
CA ALA A 80 -0.71 16.09 -0.12
C ALA A 80 -0.01 15.11 -1.11
N PRO A 81 -0.06 15.33 -2.43
CA PRO A 81 0.57 14.47 -3.44
C PRO A 81 2.07 14.81 -3.58
N LEU A 82 2.79 14.68 -2.46
CA LEU A 82 4.23 14.96 -2.36
C LEU A 82 4.97 13.69 -1.94
N SER A 83 6.31 13.75 -1.86
CA SER A 83 7.06 12.67 -1.20
C SER A 83 6.58 12.50 0.25
N PRO A 84 6.65 11.30 0.83
CA PRO A 84 6.21 11.04 2.20
C PRO A 84 6.71 12.04 3.25
N ASP A 85 7.98 12.43 3.18
CA ASP A 85 8.60 13.39 4.10
C ASP A 85 8.01 14.79 3.95
N MET A 86 7.80 15.26 2.72
CA MET A 86 7.21 16.57 2.44
C MET A 86 5.73 16.59 2.80
N ALA A 87 5.00 15.50 2.51
CA ALA A 87 3.58 15.37 2.83
C ALA A 87 3.36 15.35 4.34
N SER A 88 4.17 14.57 5.07
CA SER A 88 4.18 14.53 6.54
C SER A 88 4.39 15.91 7.16
N ARG A 89 5.40 16.65 6.67
CA ARG A 89 5.69 18.02 7.15
C ARG A 89 4.55 18.99 6.83
N ARG A 90 4.02 18.94 5.60
CA ARG A 90 2.94 19.81 5.14
C ARG A 90 1.65 19.62 5.93
N GLU A 91 1.37 18.39 6.36
CA GLU A 91 0.16 18.06 7.13
C GLU A 91 0.39 18.09 8.65
N GLY A 92 1.60 18.40 9.13
CA GLY A 92 1.90 18.42 10.57
C GLY A 92 1.71 17.06 11.25
N ARG A 93 1.84 15.96 10.49
CA ARG A 93 1.57 14.59 10.95
C ARG A 93 2.83 13.74 10.78
N GLY A 94 3.49 13.44 11.90
CA GLY A 94 4.70 12.62 11.93
C GLY A 94 4.46 11.17 11.49
N ILE A 95 5.47 10.57 10.86
CA ILE A 95 5.61 9.13 10.69
C ILE A 95 6.35 8.63 11.93
N VAL A 96 5.76 7.73 12.72
CA VAL A 96 6.27 7.27 14.02
C VAL A 96 6.76 5.83 13.97
#